data_AF-A0A965X158-F1
#
_entry.id   AF-A0A965X158-F1
#
_cell.length_a   1.000
_cell.length_b   1.000
_cell.length_c   1.000
_cell.angle_alpha   90.00
_cell.angle_beta   90.00
_cell.angle_gamma   90.00
#
_symmetry.space_group_name_H-M   'P 1'
#
loop_
_entity.id
_entity.type
_entity.pdbx_description
1 polymer ?
#
loop_
_entity_poly.entity_id
_entity_poly.type
_entity_poly.pdbx_seq_one_letter_code
_entity_poly.pdbx_strand_id
1 'polypeptide(L)'
;MRFQQVRLFRLNFGNFRRGAALTIPLVGIFVGKGMEDDLNLLRHEFGHILQFRKWGFWFFWRHIAKTSLDSAHASRKEHRKHQHTWTEWSANRLAYYYFNSPDDWDFRRFPIQPTIEDSYSKPTFAQSNDDFMKHWMEA
;
A
#
# COMPACT_ATOMS: atom_id res chain seq x y z
N MET A 1 6.39 15.60 12.90
CA MET A 1 5.04 15.33 12.36
C MET A 1 4.67 13.89 12.63
N ARG A 2 3.39 13.60 12.91
CA ARG A 2 2.89 12.23 13.10
C ARG A 2 1.57 12.07 12.36
N PHE A 3 1.33 10.88 11.82
CA PHE A 3 0.05 10.46 11.25
C PHE A 3 -0.37 9.17 11.95
N GLN A 4 -1.54 9.15 12.60
CA GLN A 4 -2.02 7.97 13.36
C GLN A 4 -0.97 7.38 14.33
N GLN A 5 -0.31 8.26 15.10
CA GLN A 5 0.78 7.96 16.03
C GLN A 5 2.10 7.45 15.40
N VAL A 6 2.15 7.29 14.08
CA VAL A 6 3.35 6.91 13.33
C VAL A 6 4.15 8.16 12.97
N ARG A 7 5.48 8.06 13.03
CA ARG A 7 6.38 9.15 12.65
C ARG A 7 6.30 9.39 11.14
N LEU A 8 6.17 10.66 10.76
CA LEU A 8 6.21 11.07 9.37
C LEU A 8 7.51 11.83 9.08
N PHE A 9 8.24 11.38 8.07
CA PHE A 9 9.51 11.93 7.62
C PHE A 9 9.34 12.54 6.23
N ARG A 10 9.75 13.80 6.09
CA ARG A 10 9.73 14.48 4.81
C ARG A 10 11.10 14.38 4.15
N LEU A 11 11.13 13.83 2.95
CA LEU A 11 12.34 13.69 2.15
C LEU A 11 12.30 14.61 0.93
N ASN A 12 13.42 15.24 0.61
CA ASN A 12 13.56 16.17 -0.51
C ASN A 12 14.73 15.77 -1.43
N PHE A 13 14.93 14.47 -1.65
CA PHE A 13 15.98 13.96 -2.52
C PHE A 13 15.48 12.82 -3.41
N GLY A 14 16.15 12.59 -4.54
CA GLY A 14 15.82 11.51 -5.48
C GLY A 14 14.34 11.50 -5.91
N ASN A 15 13.72 10.32 -5.87
CA ASN A 15 12.34 10.13 -6.29
C ASN A 15 11.32 10.83 -5.36
N PHE A 16 11.70 11.16 -4.12
CA PHE A 16 10.85 11.91 -3.20
C PHE A 16 10.64 13.36 -3.64
N ARG A 17 11.50 13.92 -4.52
CA ARG A 17 11.23 15.22 -5.17
C ARG A 17 10.12 15.14 -6.22
N ARG A 18 9.77 13.93 -6.68
CA ARG A 18 8.76 13.65 -7.70
C ARG A 18 7.46 13.11 -7.10
N GLY A 19 7.26 13.28 -5.79
CA GLY A 19 6.04 12.84 -5.10
C GLY A 19 6.02 11.36 -4.68
N ALA A 20 7.16 10.67 -4.63
CA ALA A 20 7.21 9.31 -4.08
C ALA A 20 6.92 9.31 -2.57
N ALA A 21 6.32 8.22 -2.09
CA ALA A 21 6.21 7.90 -0.69
C ALA A 21 6.59 6.43 -0.45
N LEU A 22 6.91 6.11 0.80
CA LEU A 22 7.31 4.79 1.24
C LEU A 22 7.04 4.61 2.73
N THR A 23 6.50 3.46 3.08
CA THR A 23 6.35 3.04 4.48
C THR A 23 7.38 2.00 4.87
N ILE A 24 8.06 2.26 5.99
CA ILE A 24 8.90 1.29 6.67
C ILE A 24 8.26 1.00 8.03
N PRO A 25 7.63 -0.18 8.21
CA PRO A 25 7.02 -0.53 9.49
C PRO A 25 8.02 -0.39 10.64
N LEU A 26 7.53 0.00 11.82
CA LEU A 26 8.30 0.32 13.03
C LEU A 26 9.17 1.59 12.98
N VAL A 27 9.53 2.08 11.78
CA VAL A 27 10.32 3.30 11.62
C VAL A 27 9.40 4.51 11.38
N GLY A 28 8.57 4.43 10.33
CA GLY A 28 7.66 5.51 9.97
C GLY A 28 7.28 5.55 8.49
N ILE A 29 6.54 6.60 8.14
CA ILE A 29 6.11 6.93 6.78
C ILE A 29 7.05 8.00 6.24
N PHE A 30 7.59 7.79 5.05
CA PHE A 30 8.48 8.71 4.35
C PHE A 30 7.75 9.26 3.13
N VAL A 31 7.58 10.58 3.08
CA VAL A 31 6.88 11.24 1.98
C VAL A 31 7.77 12.27 1.29
N GLY A 32 7.51 12.47 0.01
CA GLY A 32 8.09 13.56 -0.77
C GLY A 32 7.61 14.92 -0.32
N LYS A 33 8.41 15.96 -0.58
CA LYS A 33 8.03 17.35 -0.30
C LYS A 33 6.73 17.71 -1.01
N GLY A 34 5.74 18.18 -0.27
CA GLY A 34 4.41 18.57 -0.76
C GLY A 34 3.38 17.44 -0.72
N MET A 35 3.79 16.21 -0.35
CA MET A 35 2.88 15.07 -0.21
C MET A 35 2.45 14.83 1.24
N GLU A 36 3.00 15.59 2.19
CA GLU A 36 2.60 15.54 3.60
C GLU A 36 1.13 15.89 3.86
N ASP A 37 0.51 16.65 2.97
CA ASP A 37 -0.89 17.07 3.08
C ASP A 37 -1.83 16.22 2.21
N ASP A 38 -1.30 15.26 1.43
CA ASP A 38 -2.11 14.33 0.64
C ASP A 38 -2.65 13.23 1.57
N LEU A 39 -3.82 13.50 2.15
CA LEU A 39 -4.47 12.61 3.10
C LEU A 39 -4.70 11.20 2.53
N ASN A 40 -5.05 11.09 1.24
CA ASN A 40 -5.28 9.79 0.61
C ASN A 40 -3.98 9.00 0.48
N LEU A 41 -2.86 9.67 0.13
CA LEU A 41 -1.55 9.04 0.16
C LEU A 41 -1.15 8.60 1.56
N LEU A 42 -1.37 9.44 2.58
CA LEU A 42 -1.03 9.08 3.96
C LEU A 42 -1.84 7.87 4.46
N ARG A 43 -3.12 7.81 4.12
CA ARG A 43 -3.98 6.66 4.44
C ARG A 43 -3.48 5.39 3.74
N HIS A 44 -3.11 5.50 2.45
CA HIS A 44 -2.50 4.41 1.69
C HIS A 44 -1.22 3.87 2.34
N GLU A 45 -0.27 4.76 2.64
CA GLU A 45 0.98 4.41 3.31
C GLU A 45 0.75 3.75 4.68
N PHE A 46 -0.24 4.27 5.43
CA PHE A 46 -0.66 3.64 6.68
C PHE A 46 -1.28 2.25 6.47
N GLY A 47 -1.89 1.99 5.32
CA GLY A 47 -2.34 0.66 4.89
C GLY A 47 -1.22 -0.39 4.93
N HIS A 48 0.00 -0.03 4.52
CA HIS A 48 1.15 -0.93 4.64
C HIS A 48 1.55 -1.20 6.09
N ILE A 49 1.33 -0.25 7.01
CA ILE A 49 1.50 -0.47 8.45
C ILE A 49 0.45 -1.44 8.97
N LEU A 50 -0.79 -1.32 8.50
CA LEU A 50 -1.87 -2.24 8.86
C LEU A 50 -1.60 -3.66 8.35
N GLN A 51 -1.07 -3.81 7.14
CA GLN A 51 -0.61 -5.10 6.63
C GLN A 51 0.47 -5.72 7.53
N PHE A 52 1.45 -4.92 7.95
CA PHE A 52 2.48 -5.38 8.90
C PHE A 52 1.86 -5.81 10.24
N ARG A 53 0.90 -5.05 10.78
CA ARG A 53 0.20 -5.39 12.02
C ARG A 53 -0.64 -6.66 11.89
N LYS A 54 -1.26 -6.89 10.72
CA LYS A 54 -2.14 -8.03 10.46
C LYS A 54 -1.37 -9.33 10.21
N TRP A 55 -0.36 -9.30 9.34
CA TRP A 55 0.35 -10.52 8.90
C TRP A 55 1.75 -10.69 9.52
N GLY A 56 2.23 -9.70 10.25
CA GLY A 56 3.47 -9.77 11.00
C GLY A 56 4.75 -9.54 10.18
N PHE A 57 5.87 -9.49 10.90
CA PHE A 57 7.17 -9.08 10.38
C PHE A 57 7.65 -9.93 9.20
N TRP A 58 7.70 -11.25 9.39
CA TRP A 58 8.26 -12.17 8.39
C TRP A 58 7.48 -12.15 7.09
N PHE A 59 6.14 -12.12 7.19
CA PHE A 59 5.28 -12.09 6.02
C PHE A 59 5.43 -10.77 5.26
N PHE A 60 5.40 -9.64 5.99
CA PHE A 60 5.54 -8.32 5.40
C PHE A 60 6.82 -8.19 4.58
N TRP A 61 7.97 -8.54 5.16
CA TRP A 61 9.25 -8.37 4.48
C TRP A 61 9.47 -9.36 3.34
N ARG A 62 8.99 -10.61 3.48
CA ARG A 62 9.17 -11.65 2.45
C ARG A 62 8.25 -11.48 1.25
N HIS A 63 7.00 -11.09 1.47
CA HIS A 63 5.97 -11.04 0.43
C HIS A 63 5.63 -9.61 0.04
N ILE A 64 5.23 -8.76 1.00
CA ILE A 64 4.71 -7.43 0.68
C ILE A 64 5.81 -6.50 0.19
N ALA A 65 6.85 -6.30 0.99
CA ALA A 65 7.93 -5.35 0.66
C ALA A 65 8.61 -5.72 -0.67
N LYS A 66 8.82 -7.02 -0.91
CA LYS A 66 9.38 -7.52 -2.17
C LYS A 66 8.46 -7.22 -3.36
N THR A 67 7.17 -7.58 -3.27
CA THR A 67 6.23 -7.37 -4.38
C THR A 67 5.94 -5.88 -4.64
N SER A 68 5.83 -5.04 -3.60
CA SER A 68 5.68 -3.58 -3.76
C SER A 68 6.92 -2.97 -4.43
N LEU A 69 8.13 -3.42 -4.08
CA LEU A 69 9.35 -2.92 -4.72
C LEU A 69 9.45 -3.35 -6.20
N ASP A 70 9.20 -4.63 -6.48
CA ASP A 70 9.24 -5.19 -7.84
C ASP A 70 8.22 -4.49 -8.74
N SER A 71 7.00 -4.26 -8.25
CA SER A 71 5.94 -3.58 -8.99
C SER A 71 6.18 -2.07 -9.15
N ALA A 72 6.76 -1.40 -8.16
CA ALA A 72 7.17 0.01 -8.29
C ALA A 72 8.29 0.18 -9.34
N HIS A 73 9.22 -0.77 -9.44
CA HIS A 73 10.24 -0.79 -10.49
C HIS A 73 9.62 -1.06 -11.87
N ALA A 74 8.74 -2.06 -11.97
CA ALA A 74 8.06 -2.42 -13.22
C ALA A 74 7.16 -1.29 -13.75
N SER A 75 6.44 -0.58 -12.87
CA SER A 75 5.62 0.58 -13.25
C SER A 75 6.43 1.68 -13.94
N ARG A 76 7.66 1.91 -13.48
CA ARG A 76 8.56 2.92 -14.07
C ARG A 76 9.10 2.50 -15.43
N LYS A 77 9.32 1.20 -15.65
CA LYS A 77 9.97 0.68 -16.86
C LYS A 77 8.96 0.27 -17.94
N GLU A 78 7.81 -0.23 -17.55
CA GLU A 78 6.86 -0.93 -18.43
C GLU A 78 5.46 -0.31 -18.40
N HIS A 79 5.28 0.88 -17.80
CA HIS A 79 3.99 1.57 -17.63
C HIS A 79 2.88 0.71 -17.01
N ARG A 80 3.26 -0.33 -16.25
CA ARG A 80 2.31 -1.20 -15.55
C ARG A 80 1.67 -0.45 -14.39
N LYS A 81 0.39 -0.74 -14.15
CA LYS A 81 -0.38 -0.12 -13.07
C LYS A 81 -0.04 -0.76 -11.72
N HIS A 82 0.97 -0.22 -11.05
CA HIS A 82 1.39 -0.61 -9.69
C HIS A 82 0.21 -0.75 -8.71
N GLN A 83 -0.75 0.18 -8.79
CA GLN A 83 -1.93 0.24 -7.92
C GLN A 83 -2.83 -1.00 -7.95
N HIS A 84 -2.72 -1.87 -8.96
CA HIS A 84 -3.53 -3.08 -9.08
C HIS A 84 -2.88 -4.32 -8.47
N THR A 85 -1.66 -4.24 -7.95
CA THR A 85 -1.06 -5.40 -7.28
C THR A 85 -1.75 -5.69 -5.95
N TRP A 86 -1.72 -6.96 -5.54
CA TRP A 86 -2.36 -7.41 -4.31
C TRP A 86 -1.86 -6.68 -3.07
N THR A 87 -0.58 -6.30 -3.05
CA THR A 87 0.01 -5.55 -1.94
C THR A 87 -0.57 -4.15 -1.83
N GLU A 88 -0.85 -3.49 -2.95
CA GLU A 88 -1.35 -2.12 -2.97
C GLU A 88 -2.85 -2.09 -2.65
N TRP A 89 -3.67 -2.88 -3.35
CA TRP A 89 -5.12 -2.83 -3.12
C TRP A 89 -5.51 -3.39 -1.75
N SER A 90 -4.79 -4.37 -1.20
CA SER A 90 -5.06 -4.87 0.15
C SER A 90 -4.62 -3.88 1.24
N ALA A 91 -3.54 -3.12 1.03
CA ALA A 91 -3.16 -2.01 1.90
C ALA A 91 -4.26 -0.93 1.92
N ASN A 92 -4.73 -0.54 0.73
CA ASN A 92 -5.83 0.42 0.56
C ASN A 92 -7.10 -0.06 1.25
N ARG A 93 -7.45 -1.34 1.10
CA ARG A 93 -8.64 -1.92 1.74
C ARG A 93 -8.56 -1.87 3.26
N LEU A 94 -7.42 -2.28 3.84
CA LEU A 94 -7.22 -2.21 5.29
C LEU A 94 -7.31 -0.77 5.80
N ALA A 95 -6.69 0.17 5.09
CA ALA A 95 -6.77 1.58 5.42
C ALA A 95 -8.20 2.11 5.34
N TYR A 96 -8.92 1.83 4.24
CA TYR A 96 -10.30 2.26 4.03
C TYR A 96 -11.20 1.89 5.22
N TYR A 97 -11.19 0.63 5.64
CA TYR A 97 -11.98 0.19 6.80
C TYR A 97 -11.45 0.74 8.13
N TYR A 98 -10.13 0.84 8.32
CA TYR A 98 -9.56 1.43 9.52
C TYR A 98 -9.99 2.90 9.72
N PHE A 99 -10.13 3.65 8.64
CA PHE A 99 -10.59 5.04 8.66
C PHE A 99 -12.12 5.18 8.59
N ASN A 100 -12.87 4.12 8.91
CA ASN A 100 -14.33 4.08 8.91
C ASN A 100 -14.95 4.40 7.54
N SER A 101 -14.38 3.85 6.47
CA SER A 101 -14.93 3.92 5.12
C SER A 101 -15.22 5.36 4.65
N PRO A 102 -14.20 6.24 4.63
CA PRO A 102 -14.43 7.67 4.44
C PRO A 102 -15.00 7.99 3.05
N ASP A 103 -15.91 8.95 2.98
CA ASP A 103 -16.60 9.35 1.73
C ASP A 103 -15.66 9.99 0.69
N ASP A 104 -14.52 10.52 1.14
CA ASP A 104 -13.51 11.20 0.31
C ASP A 104 -12.41 10.27 -0.23
N TRP A 105 -12.63 8.95 -0.15
CA TRP A 105 -11.66 7.97 -0.65
C TRP A 105 -11.54 7.99 -2.18
N ASP A 106 -10.33 8.21 -2.68
CA ASP A 106 -10.07 8.18 -4.13
C ASP A 106 -9.86 6.75 -4.64
N PHE A 107 -10.96 6.09 -5.03
CA PHE A 107 -10.92 4.73 -5.59
C PHE A 107 -10.17 4.62 -6.92
N ARG A 108 -9.93 5.73 -7.64
CA ARG A 108 -9.17 5.71 -8.89
C ARG A 108 -7.67 5.63 -8.61
N ARG A 109 -7.19 6.37 -7.60
CA ARG A 109 -5.78 6.34 -7.17
C ARG A 109 -5.48 5.17 -6.24
N PHE A 110 -6.43 4.79 -5.40
CA PHE A 110 -6.26 3.82 -4.32
C PHE A 110 -7.38 2.77 -4.35
N PRO A 111 -7.39 1.86 -5.34
CA PRO A 111 -8.42 0.82 -5.42
C PRO A 111 -8.34 -0.11 -4.19
N ILE A 112 -9.49 -0.54 -3.67
CA ILE A 112 -9.60 -1.40 -2.46
C ILE A 112 -9.93 -2.87 -2.78
N GLN A 113 -9.95 -3.21 -4.06
CA GLN A 113 -10.24 -4.55 -4.57
C GLN A 113 -9.51 -4.75 -5.90
N PRO A 114 -9.19 -6.00 -6.27
CA PRO A 114 -8.60 -6.28 -7.56
C PRO A 114 -9.59 -5.92 -8.68
N THR A 115 -9.08 -5.31 -9.75
CA THR A 115 -9.89 -4.96 -10.94
C THR A 115 -9.82 -6.00 -12.05
N ILE A 116 -8.79 -6.84 -12.01
CA ILE A 116 -8.53 -7.96 -12.92
C ILE A 116 -7.93 -9.09 -12.10
N GLU A 117 -8.07 -10.34 -12.58
CA GLU A 117 -7.37 -11.48 -12.01
C GLU A 117 -6.14 -11.80 -12.87
N ASP A 118 -4.98 -11.38 -12.39
CA ASP A 118 -3.68 -11.68 -12.98
C ASP A 118 -2.67 -12.11 -11.90
N SER A 119 -1.45 -12.44 -12.32
CA SER A 119 -0.39 -12.92 -11.44
C SER A 119 0.15 -11.86 -10.45
N TYR A 120 -0.24 -10.59 -10.61
CA TYR A 120 0.18 -9.48 -9.75
C TYR A 120 -0.96 -9.01 -8.83
N SER A 121 -2.20 -9.07 -9.30
CA SER A 121 -3.40 -8.75 -8.53
C SER A 121 -3.72 -9.79 -7.47
N LYS A 122 -3.22 -11.01 -7.65
CA LYS A 122 -3.40 -12.17 -6.77
C LYS A 122 -2.07 -12.59 -6.14
N PRO A 123 -2.02 -12.84 -4.82
CA PRO A 123 -0.83 -13.43 -4.21
C PRO A 123 -0.60 -14.87 -4.67
N THR A 124 0.68 -15.27 -4.79
CA THR A 124 1.05 -16.62 -5.30
C THR A 124 0.63 -17.77 -4.38
N PHE A 125 0.30 -17.48 -3.12
CA PHE A 125 -0.13 -18.47 -2.13
C PHE A 125 -1.66 -18.59 -2.05
N ALA A 126 -2.42 -17.74 -2.76
CA ALA A 126 -3.86 -17.81 -2.82
C ALA A 126 -4.33 -18.45 -4.13
N GLN A 127 -5.45 -19.16 -4.08
CA GLN A 127 -6.02 -19.84 -5.24
C GLN A 127 -6.64 -18.85 -6.23
N SER A 128 -7.37 -17.86 -5.71
CA SER A 128 -8.00 -16.76 -6.45
C SER A 128 -7.94 -15.45 -5.65
N ASN A 129 -8.33 -14.35 -6.28
CA ASN A 129 -8.57 -13.10 -5.56
C ASN A 129 -9.64 -13.26 -4.46
N ASP A 130 -10.70 -14.02 -4.74
CA ASP A 130 -11.78 -14.29 -3.78
C ASP A 130 -11.32 -15.15 -2.60
N ASP A 131 -10.47 -16.15 -2.85
CA ASP A 131 -9.82 -16.96 -1.82
C ASP A 131 -8.98 -16.08 -0.89
N PHE A 132 -8.18 -15.18 -1.46
CA PHE A 132 -7.38 -14.24 -0.69
C PHE A 132 -8.27 -13.30 0.14
N MET A 133 -9.33 -12.76 -0.45
CA MET A 133 -10.29 -11.91 0.23
C MET A 133 -10.90 -12.60 1.46
N LYS A 134 -11.45 -13.80 1.27
CA LYS A 134 -12.15 -14.55 2.31
C LYS A 134 -11.23 -15.04 3.42
N HIS A 135 -10.05 -15.54 3.07
CA HIS A 135 -9.19 -16.25 4.03
C HIS A 135 -8.07 -15.39 4.63
N TRP A 136 -7.72 -14.27 4.01
CA TRP A 136 -6.59 -13.44 4.44
C TRP A 136 -6.96 -12.02 4.80
N MET A 137 -8.03 -11.46 4.22
CA MET A 137 -8.46 -10.09 4.52
C MET A 137 -9.52 -10.05 5.61
N GLU A 138 -10.52 -10.92 5.50
CA GLU A 138 -11.69 -10.97 6.41
C GLU A 138 -11.47 -11.82 7.67
N ALA A 139 -10.48 -12.72 7.65
CA ALA A 139 -10.06 -13.52 8.81
C ALA A 139 -9.30 -12.67 9.84
#